data_AF-A0A2V5NB91-F1
#
_entry.id   AF-A0A2V5NB91-F1
#
_cell.length_a   1.000
_cell.length_b   1.000
_cell.length_c   1.000
_cell.angle_alpha   90.00
_cell.angle_beta   90.00
_cell.angle_gamma   90.00
#
_symmetry.space_group_name_H-M   'P 1'
#
loop_
_entity.id
_entity.type
_entity.pdbx_description
1 polymer ?
#
loop_
_entity_poly.entity_id
_entity_poly.type
_entity_poly.pdbx_seq_one_letter_code
_entity_poly.pdbx_strand_id
1 'polypeptide(L)' 'YAVSPSAAETIVDVAATVGASRLILGAPQRSALMKLLRGNVIREVSDSLPEEIDLLVYA' A
#
# COMPACT_ATOMS: atom_id res chain seq x y z
N TYR A 1 -0.85 -5.43 -14.30
CA TYR A 1 -1.98 -4.53 -13.97
C TYR A 1 -3.08 -5.39 -13.37
N ALA A 2 -3.64 -4.99 -12.23
CA ALA A 2 -4.71 -5.71 -11.53
C ALA A 2 -5.89 -4.76 -11.29
N VAL A 3 -7.12 -5.28 -11.43
CA VAL A 3 -8.35 -4.55 -11.08
C VAL A 3 -8.92 -5.24 -9.86
N SER A 4 -9.07 -4.49 -8.77
CA SER A 4 -9.54 -5.01 -7.49
C SER A 4 -10.48 -3.99 -6.82
N PRO A 5 -11.51 -4.47 -6.09
CA PRO A 5 -12.33 -3.61 -5.25
C PRO A 5 -11.55 -2.97 -4.09
N SER A 6 -10.43 -3.57 -3.67
CA SER A 6 -9.55 -3.07 -2.60
C SER A 6 -8.11 -3.05 -3.05
N ALA A 7 -7.56 -1.85 -3.24
CA ALA A 7 -6.16 -1.70 -3.63
C ALA A 7 -5.21 -2.19 -2.52
N ALA A 8 -5.51 -1.88 -1.26
CA ALA A 8 -4.64 -2.23 -0.13
C ALA A 8 -4.53 -3.75 0.05
N GLU A 9 -5.66 -4.45 0.07
CA GLU A 9 -5.71 -5.91 0.22
C GLU A 9 -4.94 -6.60 -0.91
N THR A 10 -5.18 -6.20 -2.16
CA THR A 10 -4.47 -6.79 -3.31
C THR A 10 -2.98 -6.50 -3.29
N ILE A 11 -2.54 -5.33 -2.81
CA ILE A 11 -1.12 -5.03 -2.67
C ILE A 11 -0.47 -5.94 -1.61
N VAL A 12 -1.11 -6.10 -0.45
CA VAL A 12 -0.61 -6.94 0.65
C VAL A 12 -0.56 -8.41 0.23
N ASP A 13 -1.64 -8.93 -0.35
CA ASP A 13 -1.73 -10.32 -0.80
C ASP A 13 -0.66 -10.65 -1.83
N VAL A 14 -0.45 -9.77 -2.81
CA VAL A 14 0.58 -9.98 -3.82
C VAL A 14 1.97 -9.95 -3.20
N ALA A 15 2.26 -9.00 -2.31
CA ALA A 15 3.55 -8.92 -1.62
C ALA A 15 3.85 -10.19 -0.79
N ALA A 16 2.86 -10.69 -0.05
CA ALA A 16 2.97 -11.93 0.70
C ALA A 16 3.12 -13.16 -0.22
N THR A 17 2.30 -13.25 -1.27
CA THR A 17 2.29 -14.38 -2.22
C THR A 17 3.64 -14.56 -2.90
N VAL A 18 4.29 -13.47 -3.28
CA VAL A 18 5.61 -13.53 -3.95
C VAL A 18 6.77 -13.63 -2.96
N GLY A 19 6.51 -13.63 -1.65
CA GLY A 19 7.54 -13.62 -0.62
C GLY A 19 8.44 -12.38 -0.67
N ALA A 20 7.87 -11.22 -0.97
CA ALA A 20 8.63 -9.98 -1.08
C ALA A 20 9.28 -9.62 0.27
N SER A 21 10.56 -9.28 0.27
CA SER A 21 11.24 -8.77 1.47
C SER A 21 10.96 -7.27 1.71
N ARG A 22 10.49 -6.56 0.69
CA ARG A 22 10.22 -5.12 0.76
C ARG A 22 9.12 -4.70 -0.22
N LEU A 23 8.25 -3.81 0.23
CA LEU A 23 7.22 -3.15 -0.57
C LEU A 23 7.53 -1.65 -0.68
N ILE A 24 7.55 -1.12 -1.91
CA ILE A 24 7.78 0.31 -2.16
C ILE A 24 6.50 0.94 -2.70
N LEU A 25 5.99 1.97 -2.02
CA LEU A 25 4.80 2.72 -2.43
C LEU A 25 5.14 4.18 -2.73
N GLY A 26 4.60 4.70 -3.82
CA GLY A 26 4.70 6.12 -4.16
C GLY A 26 3.81 6.99 -3.29
N ALA A 27 4.34 8.12 -2.83
CA ALA A 27 3.57 9.13 -2.12
C ALA A 27 2.70 9.93 -3.12
N PRO A 28 1.46 10.29 -2.74
CA PRO A 28 0.64 11.18 -3.55
C PRO A 28 1.25 12.57 -3.74
N GLN A 29 1.29 13.03 -4.98
CA GLN A 29 1.88 14.33 -5.30
C GLN A 29 0.92 15.52 -5.23
N ARG A 30 -0.42 15.33 -5.26
CA ARG A 30 -1.36 16.45 -5.53
C ARG A 30 -2.58 16.66 -4.63
N SER A 31 -2.78 15.90 -3.55
CA SER A 31 -3.88 16.20 -2.62
C SER A 31 -3.85 15.32 -1.35
N ALA A 32 -3.15 15.77 -0.32
CA ALA A 32 -3.20 15.11 1.00
C ALA A 32 -4.63 15.10 1.58
N LEU A 33 -5.38 16.20 1.43
CA LEU A 33 -6.72 16.35 2.00
C LEU A 33 -7.76 15.39 1.37
N MET A 34 -7.82 15.27 0.03
CA MET A 34 -8.76 14.34 -0.60
C MET A 34 -8.45 12.87 -0.28
N LYS A 35 -7.20 12.53 0.06
CA LYS A 35 -6.83 11.18 0.48
C LYS A 35 -7.27 10.87 1.91
N LEU A 36 -7.17 11.83 2.82
CA LEU A 36 -7.75 11.64 4.16
C LEU A 36 -9.25 11.36 4.08
N LEU A 37 -9.96 12.05 3.18
CA LEU A 37 -11.40 11.88 3.00
C LEU A 37 -11.80 10.57 2.28
N ARG A 38 -10.93 10.02 1.42
CA ARG A 38 -11.22 8.78 0.65
C ARG A 38 -10.59 7.51 1.24
N GLY A 39 -9.86 7.62 2.34
CA GLY A 39 -8.98 6.55 2.82
C GLY A 39 -7.58 6.68 2.22
N ASN A 40 -6.59 6.33 3.04
CA ASN A 40 -5.19 6.38 2.65
C ASN A 40 -4.68 4.96 2.45
N VAL A 41 -4.60 4.51 1.18
CA VAL A 41 -4.07 3.19 0.81
C VAL A 41 -2.71 2.90 1.45
N ILE A 42 -1.84 3.90 1.62
CA ILE A 42 -0.54 3.71 2.29
C ILE A 42 -0.74 3.29 3.75
N ARG A 43 -1.71 3.91 4.44
CA ARG A 43 -2.06 3.57 5.82
C ARG A 43 -2.71 2.19 5.90
N GLU A 44 -3.65 1.88 5.01
CA GLU A 44 -4.32 0.58 5.01
C GLU A 44 -3.34 -0.57 4.73
N VAL A 45 -2.39 -0.35 3.80
CA VAL A 45 -1.30 -1.29 3.57
C VAL A 45 -0.41 -1.39 4.81
N SER A 46 0.02 -0.28 5.42
CA SER A 46 0.88 -0.34 6.61
C SER A 46 0.21 -1.04 7.79
N ASP A 47 -1.11 -0.90 7.93
CA ASP A 47 -1.87 -1.52 9.03
C ASP A 47 -2.01 -3.05 8.83
N SER A 48 -1.88 -3.55 7.59
CA SER A 48 -2.14 -4.96 7.24
C SER A 48 -0.90 -5.73 6.75
N LEU A 49 0.22 -5.04 6.52
CA LEU A 49 1.45 -5.66 6.00
C LEU A 49 2.12 -6.51 7.09
N PRO A 50 2.54 -7.76 6.79
CA PRO A 50 3.31 -8.56 7.74
C PRO A 50 4.60 -7.86 8.18
N GLU A 51 5.00 -8.04 9.45
CA GLU A 51 6.15 -7.35 10.04
C GLU A 51 7.49 -7.70 9.37
N GLU A 52 7.56 -8.84 8.66
CA GLU A 52 8.77 -9.28 7.95
C GLU A 52 8.99 -8.56 6.62
N ILE A 53 7.99 -7.81 6.13
CA ILE A 53 8.07 -7.08 4.86
C ILE A 53 8.29 -5.60 5.15
N ASP A 54 9.46 -5.08 4.79
CA ASP A 54 9.75 -3.66 4.96
C ASP A 54 8.86 -2.80 4.06
N LEU A 55 8.17 -1.80 4.62
CA LEU A 55 7.45 -0.78 3.85
C LEU A 55 8.30 0.47 3.65
N LEU A 56 8.58 0.84 2.39
CA LEU A 56 9.22 2.10 2.02
C LEU A 56 8.25 3.00 1.25
N VAL A 57 7.99 4.20 1.77
CA VAL A 57 7.19 5.21 1.06
C VAL A 57 8.14 6.25 0.45
N TYR A 58 8.05 6.47 -0.86
CA TYR A 58 8.95 7.37 -1.61
C TYR A 58 8.17 8.46 -2.36
N ALA A 59 8.71 9.69 -2.42
CA ALA A 59 8.06 10.88 -2.99
C ALA A 59 8.91 11.53 -4.10
#